data_AF-A0A9E3K064-F1
#
_entry.id   AF-A0A9E3K064-F1
#
_cell.length_a   1.000
_cell.length_b   1.000
_cell.length_c   1.000
_cell.angle_alpha   90.00
_cell.angle_beta   90.00
_cell.angle_gamma   90.00
#
_symmetry.space_group_name_H-M   'P 1'
#
loop_
_entity.id
_entity.type
_entity.pdbx_description
1 polymer ?
#
loop_
_entity_poly.entity_id
_entity_poly.type
_entity_poly.pdbx_seq_one_letter_code
_entity_poly.pdbx_strand_id
1 'polypeptide(L)'
;LGLQESGAGARQKEIAQFYCELAQDALIHMQTDEAMSLLDQALKADRKNVRATMLCGDAQLAQGDVEGALLTWRRVEQQSVPHVALVAARLMDGYRKVGRPQEGVNLLRSYLAEASSIDLIEVVFKAVIELDGVEAAKQLVVEELRRNPTLLGLDKLLEARLMDAPANIWEELSMVKNLVHGYTVKLARYQCSHCGFKARQFYWQCPGCSRWETYPPRRTEELNVMN
;
A
#
# COMPACT_ATOMS: atom_id res chain seq x y z
N LEU A 1 -4.45 -30.45 13.18
CA LEU A 1 -3.28 -31.34 13.00
C LEU A 1 -3.40 -32.27 11.78
N GLY A 2 -4.58 -32.74 11.34
CA GLY A 2 -4.69 -33.70 10.22
C GLY A 2 -4.37 -33.22 8.79
N LEU A 3 -4.26 -31.91 8.54
CA LEU A 3 -3.94 -31.36 7.21
C LEU A 3 -2.44 -31.31 6.88
N GLN A 4 -1.56 -31.47 7.89
CA GLN A 4 -0.10 -31.47 7.69
C GLN A 4 0.47 -32.85 7.35
N GLU A 5 -0.19 -33.94 7.78
CA GLU A 5 0.38 -35.29 7.71
C GLU A 5 0.02 -36.06 6.41
N SER A 6 -0.86 -35.52 5.58
CA SER A 6 -1.40 -36.22 4.39
C SER A 6 -0.63 -35.95 3.08
N GLY A 7 0.65 -35.57 3.13
CA GLY A 7 1.45 -35.32 1.92
C GLY A 7 1.20 -33.97 1.24
N ALA A 8 0.73 -32.97 2.00
CA ALA A 8 0.42 -31.62 1.51
C ALA A 8 1.60 -30.66 1.67
N GLY A 9 2.65 -30.82 0.87
CA GLY A 9 3.78 -29.86 0.79
C GLY A 9 3.42 -28.49 0.19
N ALA A 10 2.14 -28.18 -0.09
CA ALA A 10 1.74 -27.06 -0.95
C ALA A 10 0.55 -26.21 -0.44
N ARG A 11 0.13 -26.34 0.83
CA ARG A 11 -1.00 -25.54 1.40
C ARG A 11 -0.62 -24.56 2.50
N GLN A 12 0.67 -24.40 2.77
CA GLN A 12 1.16 -23.53 3.85
C GLN A 12 0.71 -22.08 3.68
N LYS A 13 0.71 -21.58 2.44
CA LYS A 13 0.26 -20.23 2.11
C LYS A 13 -1.22 -20.04 2.41
N GLU A 14 -2.07 -20.96 1.97
CA GLU A 14 -3.51 -20.90 2.22
C GLU A 14 -3.81 -21.00 3.71
N ILE A 15 -3.12 -21.88 4.45
CA ILE A 15 -3.24 -21.98 5.90
C ILE A 15 -2.89 -20.64 6.57
N ALA A 16 -1.76 -20.02 6.18
CA ALA A 16 -1.38 -18.72 6.71
C ALA A 16 -2.42 -17.63 6.41
N GLN A 17 -2.99 -17.63 5.21
CA GLN A 17 -4.05 -16.69 4.84
C GLN A 17 -5.34 -16.91 5.62
N PHE A 18 -5.74 -18.15 5.90
CA PHE A 18 -6.89 -18.43 6.77
C PHE A 18 -6.67 -17.94 8.19
N TYR A 19 -5.47 -18.13 8.75
CA TYR A 19 -5.14 -17.53 10.04
C TYR A 19 -5.18 -15.99 10.01
N CYS A 20 -4.77 -15.37 8.89
CA CYS A 20 -4.91 -13.92 8.72
C CYS A 20 -6.37 -13.46 8.68
N GLU A 21 -7.28 -14.22 8.05
CA GLU A 21 -8.71 -13.90 8.06
C GLU A 21 -9.29 -13.96 9.49
N LEU A 22 -8.98 -15.03 10.22
CA LEU A 22 -9.41 -15.17 11.62
C LEU A 22 -8.84 -14.04 12.50
N ALA A 23 -7.56 -13.69 12.31
CA ALA A 23 -6.94 -12.61 13.05
C ALA A 23 -7.58 -11.25 12.74
N GLN A 24 -7.93 -11.01 11.47
CA GLN A 24 -8.60 -9.78 11.06
C GLN A 24 -10.00 -9.67 11.67
N ASP A 25 -10.74 -10.78 11.76
CA ASP A 25 -12.04 -10.82 12.45
C ASP A 25 -11.89 -10.55 13.95
N ALA A 26 -10.90 -11.16 14.62
CA ALA A 26 -10.59 -10.88 16.02
C ALA A 26 -10.23 -9.38 16.24
N LEU A 27 -9.48 -8.75 15.32
CA LEU A 27 -9.16 -7.33 15.39
C LEU A 27 -10.40 -6.42 15.25
N ILE A 28 -11.36 -6.78 14.40
CA ILE A 28 -12.64 -6.05 14.28
C ILE A 28 -13.39 -6.06 15.62
N HIS A 29 -13.31 -7.17 16.36
CA HIS A 29 -13.90 -7.32 17.69
C HIS A 29 -13.00 -6.85 18.83
N MET A 30 -11.88 -6.16 18.53
CA MET A 30 -10.89 -5.66 19.49
C MET A 30 -10.23 -6.75 20.35
N GLN A 31 -10.23 -8.00 19.90
CA GLN A 31 -9.60 -9.14 20.57
C GLN A 31 -8.13 -9.26 20.14
N THR A 32 -7.30 -8.31 20.58
CA THR A 32 -5.91 -8.18 20.11
C THR A 32 -5.01 -9.35 20.49
N ASP A 33 -5.19 -9.94 21.67
CA ASP A 33 -4.40 -11.09 22.12
C ASP A 33 -4.69 -12.35 21.28
N GLU A 34 -5.96 -12.58 20.95
CA GLU A 34 -6.38 -13.66 20.06
C GLU A 34 -5.83 -13.43 18.65
N ALA A 35 -5.95 -12.21 18.13
CA ALA A 35 -5.38 -11.84 16.83
C ALA A 35 -3.87 -12.13 16.78
N MET A 36 -3.11 -11.73 17.81
CA MET A 36 -1.67 -11.99 17.88
C MET A 36 -1.35 -13.49 17.91
N SER A 37 -2.11 -14.30 18.64
CA SER A 37 -1.95 -15.76 18.65
C SER A 37 -2.21 -16.38 17.27
N LEU A 38 -3.27 -15.93 16.58
CA LEU A 38 -3.59 -16.38 15.22
C LEU A 38 -2.51 -15.96 14.21
N LEU A 39 -1.97 -14.75 14.34
CA LEU A 39 -0.91 -14.25 13.46
C LEU A 39 0.43 -14.97 13.67
N ASP A 40 0.73 -15.39 14.90
CA ASP A 40 1.88 -16.27 15.16
C ASP A 40 1.70 -17.63 14.46
N GLN A 41 0.49 -18.19 14.44
CA GLN A 41 0.20 -19.40 13.65
C GLN A 41 0.34 -19.15 12.14
N ALA A 42 -0.10 -17.99 11.65
CA ALA A 42 0.09 -17.61 10.24
C ALA A 42 1.57 -17.56 9.85
N LEU A 43 2.40 -16.91 10.66
CA LEU A 43 3.85 -16.77 10.42
C LEU A 43 4.62 -18.08 10.65
N LYS A 44 4.13 -18.98 11.50
CA LYS A 44 4.64 -20.36 11.61
C LYS A 44 4.38 -21.17 10.34
N ALA A 45 3.20 -21.00 9.74
CA ALA A 45 2.84 -21.66 8.49
C ALA A 45 3.60 -21.07 7.28
N ASP A 46 3.70 -19.74 7.19
CA ASP A 46 4.46 -19.02 6.17
C ASP A 46 5.17 -17.80 6.76
N ARG A 47 6.49 -17.94 6.99
CA ARG A 47 7.35 -16.89 7.59
C ARG A 47 7.46 -15.62 6.73
N LYS A 48 7.16 -15.70 5.44
CA LYS A 48 7.23 -14.56 4.51
C LYS A 48 5.87 -13.95 4.22
N ASN A 49 4.83 -14.32 4.97
CA ASN A 49 3.49 -13.80 4.76
C ASN A 49 3.42 -12.30 5.11
N VAL A 50 3.31 -11.48 4.06
CA VAL A 50 3.26 -10.01 4.17
C VAL A 50 2.00 -9.54 4.89
N ARG A 51 0.85 -10.16 4.59
CA ARG A 51 -0.42 -9.81 5.24
C ARG A 51 -0.36 -10.04 6.75
N ALA A 52 0.17 -11.18 7.18
CA ALA A 52 0.33 -11.50 8.60
C ALA A 52 1.22 -10.45 9.29
N THR A 53 2.33 -10.08 8.66
CA THR A 53 3.24 -9.04 9.16
C THR A 53 2.55 -7.68 9.30
N MET A 54 1.74 -7.30 8.31
CA MET A 54 0.94 -6.07 8.37
C MET A 54 -0.08 -6.10 9.52
N LEU A 55 -0.79 -7.22 9.66
CA LEU A 55 -1.79 -7.41 10.71
C LEU A 55 -1.18 -7.48 12.12
N CYS A 56 0.05 -7.98 12.27
CA CYS A 56 0.78 -7.91 13.55
C CYS A 56 1.00 -6.46 13.99
N GLY A 57 1.40 -5.58 13.07
CA GLY A 57 1.52 -4.16 13.39
C GLY A 57 0.17 -3.50 13.69
N ASP A 58 -0.90 -3.90 12.99
CA ASP A 58 -2.27 -3.42 13.28
C ASP A 58 -2.72 -3.84 14.69
N ALA A 59 -2.41 -5.08 15.11
CA ALA A 59 -2.70 -5.59 16.45
C ALA A 59 -1.89 -4.85 17.54
N GLN A 60 -0.59 -4.62 17.32
CA GLN A 60 0.26 -3.85 18.23
C GLN A 60 -0.23 -2.40 18.38
N LEU A 61 -0.62 -1.76 17.28
CA LEU A 61 -1.21 -0.42 17.32
C LEU A 61 -2.49 -0.42 18.17
N ALA A 62 -3.36 -1.42 17.99
CA ALA A 62 -4.60 -1.55 18.75
C ALA A 62 -4.35 -1.79 20.26
N GLN A 63 -3.21 -2.39 20.63
CA GLN A 63 -2.75 -2.53 22.01
C GLN A 63 -2.09 -1.24 22.57
N GLY A 64 -1.91 -0.21 21.73
CA GLY A 64 -1.24 1.04 22.11
C GLY A 64 0.28 1.03 21.92
N ASP A 65 0.86 -0.07 21.45
CA ASP A 65 2.29 -0.18 21.14
C ASP A 65 2.59 0.37 19.73
N VAL A 66 2.59 1.71 19.62
CA VAL A 66 2.83 2.40 18.34
C VAL A 66 4.25 2.16 17.82
N GLU A 67 5.25 2.14 18.71
CA GLU A 67 6.65 1.89 18.36
C GLU A 67 6.85 0.46 17.85
N GLY A 68 6.29 -0.54 18.54
CA GLY A 68 6.29 -1.92 18.08
C GLY A 68 5.60 -2.09 16.73
N ALA A 69 4.45 -1.41 16.53
CA ALA A 69 3.75 -1.42 15.25
C ALA A 69 4.62 -0.87 14.10
N LEU A 70 5.31 0.26 14.31
CA LEU A 70 6.24 0.84 13.33
C LEU A 70 7.38 -0.14 13.00
N LEU A 71 8.00 -0.74 14.02
CA LEU A 71 9.07 -1.72 13.82
C LEU A 71 8.58 -2.95 13.04
N THR A 72 7.36 -3.41 13.29
CA THR A 72 6.77 -4.58 12.62
C THR A 72 6.38 -4.26 11.19
N TRP A 73 5.67 -3.16 10.93
CA TRP A 73 5.28 -2.74 9.58
C TRP A 73 6.49 -2.50 8.68
N ARG A 74 7.60 -1.98 9.22
CA ARG A 74 8.84 -1.81 8.45
C ARG A 74 9.36 -3.14 7.88
N ARG A 75 9.17 -4.27 8.56
CA ARG A 75 9.61 -5.58 8.07
C ARG A 75 8.98 -5.99 6.73
N VAL A 76 7.88 -5.35 6.32
CA VAL A 76 7.28 -5.54 4.98
C VAL A 76 8.31 -5.30 3.87
N GLU A 77 9.24 -4.34 4.03
CA GLU A 77 10.28 -4.05 3.04
C GLU A 77 11.18 -5.29 2.77
N GLN A 78 11.45 -6.08 3.81
CA GLN A 78 12.31 -7.26 3.74
C GLN A 78 11.62 -8.46 3.07
N GLN A 79 10.28 -8.47 3.06
CA GLN A 79 9.49 -9.54 2.45
C GLN A 79 9.09 -9.20 1.02
N SER A 80 8.67 -7.95 0.78
CA SER A 80 8.30 -7.45 -0.54
C SER A 80 8.24 -5.92 -0.55
N VAL A 81 9.24 -5.28 -1.15
CA VAL A 81 9.31 -3.82 -1.27
C VAL A 81 8.05 -3.21 -1.92
N PRO A 82 7.48 -3.75 -3.01
CA PRO A 82 6.24 -3.19 -3.58
C PRO A 82 5.04 -3.17 -2.61
N HIS A 83 4.98 -4.07 -1.62
CA HIS A 83 3.89 -4.10 -0.64
C HIS A 83 3.96 -2.98 0.40
N VAL A 84 5.08 -2.23 0.49
CA VAL A 84 5.18 -1.08 1.40
C VAL A 84 4.12 -0.02 1.08
N ALA A 85 3.66 0.07 -0.16
CA ALA A 85 2.55 0.94 -0.56
C ALA A 85 1.25 0.64 0.21
N LEU A 86 1.01 -0.62 0.61
CA LEU A 86 -0.19 -1.02 1.35
C LEU A 86 -0.13 -0.67 2.85
N VAL A 87 1.06 -0.38 3.37
CA VAL A 87 1.29 -0.02 4.78
C VAL A 87 1.75 1.43 4.96
N ALA A 88 1.99 2.16 3.87
CA ALA A 88 2.54 3.52 3.87
C ALA A 88 1.74 4.51 4.74
N ALA A 89 0.41 4.50 4.63
CA ALA A 89 -0.45 5.37 5.44
C ALA A 89 -0.32 5.07 6.93
N ARG A 90 -0.30 3.77 7.31
CA ARG A 90 -0.11 3.33 8.70
C ARG A 90 1.25 3.77 9.25
N LEU A 91 2.30 3.63 8.44
CA LEU A 91 3.64 4.11 8.81
C LEU A 91 3.63 5.62 9.05
N MET A 92 3.07 6.44 8.15
CA MET A 92 3.00 7.89 8.38
C MET A 92 2.21 8.24 9.64
N ASP A 93 1.06 7.63 9.83
CA ASP A 93 0.22 7.91 11.00
C ASP A 93 0.92 7.48 12.30
N GLY A 94 1.63 6.35 12.30
CA GLY A 94 2.48 5.92 13.40
C GLY A 94 3.60 6.92 13.69
N TYR A 95 4.35 7.35 12.67
CA TYR A 95 5.43 8.35 12.82
C TYR A 95 4.91 9.70 13.32
N ARG A 96 3.71 10.13 12.89
CA ARG A 96 3.05 11.32 13.45
C ARG A 96 2.71 11.13 14.93
N LYS A 97 2.12 9.99 15.32
CA LYS A 97 1.74 9.70 16.72
C LYS A 97 2.92 9.72 17.67
N VAL A 98 4.10 9.28 17.23
CA VAL A 98 5.32 9.27 18.04
C VAL A 98 6.17 10.55 17.90
N GLY A 99 5.63 11.59 17.24
CA GLY A 99 6.30 12.90 17.12
C GLY A 99 7.49 12.92 16.15
N ARG A 100 7.59 11.97 15.22
CA ARG A 100 8.69 11.82 14.25
C ARG A 100 8.23 11.84 12.79
N PRO A 101 7.37 12.79 12.37
CA PRO A 101 6.79 12.77 11.02
C PRO A 101 7.83 12.91 9.90
N GLN A 102 8.93 13.66 10.13
CA GLN A 102 10.00 13.81 9.14
C GLN A 102 10.73 12.49 8.86
N GLU A 103 10.97 11.67 9.89
CA GLU A 103 11.55 10.33 9.74
C GLU A 103 10.64 9.45 8.87
N GLY A 104 9.32 9.53 9.08
CA GLY A 104 8.33 8.82 8.27
C GLY A 104 8.36 9.24 6.79
N VAL A 105 8.37 10.55 6.51
CA VAL A 105 8.44 11.04 5.12
C VAL A 105 9.73 10.59 4.44
N ASN A 106 10.87 10.70 5.14
CA ASN A 106 12.16 10.29 4.58
C ASN A 106 12.18 8.79 4.25
N LEU A 107 11.63 7.94 5.13
CA LEU A 107 11.50 6.51 4.89
C LEU A 107 10.59 6.19 3.68
N LEU A 108 9.43 6.85 3.58
CA LEU A 108 8.54 6.58 2.47
C LEU A 108 9.09 7.11 1.13
N ARG A 109 9.86 8.20 1.15
CA ARG A 109 10.61 8.67 -0.03
C ARG A 109 11.67 7.65 -0.47
N SER A 110 12.36 6.96 0.46
CA SER A 110 13.29 5.90 0.07
C SER A 110 12.58 4.70 -0.55
N TYR A 111 11.43 4.29 -0.01
CA TYR A 111 10.61 3.25 -0.63
C TYR A 111 10.12 3.63 -2.02
N LEU A 112 9.75 4.90 -2.21
CA LEU A 112 9.27 5.39 -3.49
C LEU A 112 10.37 5.38 -4.57
N ALA A 113 11.60 5.70 -4.18
CA ALA A 113 12.77 5.59 -5.06
C ALA A 113 13.10 4.13 -5.45
N GLU A 114 12.80 3.15 -4.59
CA GLU A 114 13.05 1.74 -4.85
C GLU A 114 11.91 1.05 -5.62
N ALA A 115 10.66 1.33 -5.26
CA ALA A 115 9.47 0.75 -5.89
C ALA A 115 8.37 1.80 -6.06
N SER A 116 8.40 2.50 -7.20
CA SER A 116 7.40 3.51 -7.53
C SER A 116 5.98 2.93 -7.53
N SER A 117 5.08 3.63 -6.82
CA SER A 117 3.66 3.30 -6.71
C SER A 117 2.85 4.58 -6.53
N ILE A 118 1.78 4.76 -7.31
CA ILE A 118 0.86 5.89 -7.18
C ILE A 118 0.21 5.93 -5.79
N ASP A 119 -0.06 4.77 -5.19
CA ASP A 119 -0.63 4.68 -3.84
C ASP A 119 0.39 5.17 -2.79
N LEU A 120 1.69 4.93 -3.01
CA LEU A 120 2.76 5.46 -2.16
C LEU A 120 2.98 6.95 -2.41
N ILE A 121 2.98 7.42 -3.67
CA ILE A 121 3.06 8.84 -4.04
C ILE A 121 1.96 9.62 -3.32
N GLU A 122 0.74 9.11 -3.30
CA GLU A 122 -0.41 9.78 -2.66
C GLU A 122 -0.16 10.04 -1.17
N VAL A 123 0.41 9.07 -0.45
CA VAL A 123 0.72 9.20 0.98
C VAL A 123 1.86 10.21 1.20
N VAL A 124 2.95 10.07 0.44
CA VAL A 124 4.12 10.95 0.58
C VAL A 124 3.78 12.38 0.19
N PHE A 125 3.02 12.57 -0.89
CA PHE A 125 2.57 13.88 -1.36
C PHE A 125 1.81 14.65 -0.28
N LYS A 126 0.83 14.00 0.37
CA LYS A 126 0.09 14.61 1.48
C LYS A 126 0.99 14.97 2.66
N ALA A 127 1.88 14.06 3.05
CA ALA A 127 2.79 14.31 4.16
C ALA A 127 3.79 15.44 3.85
N VAL A 128 4.27 15.54 2.61
CA VAL A 128 5.17 16.61 2.17
C VAL A 128 4.44 17.96 2.09
N ILE A 129 3.16 18.00 1.69
CA ILE A 129 2.37 19.25 1.78
C ILE A 129 2.32 19.74 3.22
N GLU A 130 2.04 18.84 4.17
CA GLU A 130 1.90 19.18 5.59
C GLU A 130 3.22 19.65 6.22
N LEU A 131 4.36 19.04 5.86
CA LEU A 131 5.65 19.31 6.51
C LEU A 131 6.52 20.32 5.76
N ASP A 132 6.57 20.24 4.43
CA ASP A 132 7.52 20.97 3.58
C ASP A 132 6.82 21.99 2.64
N GLY A 133 5.49 21.93 2.54
CA GLY A 133 4.68 22.83 1.74
C GLY A 133 4.41 22.36 0.30
N VAL A 134 3.54 23.11 -0.39
CA VAL A 134 3.00 22.75 -1.72
C VAL A 134 4.10 22.64 -2.79
N GLU A 135 5.08 23.53 -2.79
CA GLU A 135 6.11 23.52 -3.84
C GLU A 135 7.03 22.30 -3.74
N ALA A 136 7.40 21.89 -2.52
CA ALA A 136 8.15 20.66 -2.28
C ALA A 136 7.37 19.42 -2.75
N ALA A 137 6.06 19.39 -2.51
CA ALA A 137 5.19 18.30 -2.92
C ALA A 137 5.06 18.21 -4.45
N LYS A 138 4.95 19.34 -5.15
CA LYS A 138 4.98 19.37 -6.62
C LYS A 138 6.30 18.85 -7.17
N GLN A 139 7.42 19.30 -6.60
CA GLN A 139 8.74 18.88 -7.05
C GLN A 139 8.91 17.36 -6.92
N LEU A 140 8.43 16.79 -5.81
CA LEU A 140 8.38 15.34 -5.62
C LEU A 140 7.62 14.64 -6.75
N VAL A 141 6.41 15.09 -7.09
CA VAL A 141 5.61 14.46 -8.16
C VAL A 141 6.27 14.62 -9.53
N VAL A 142 6.91 15.76 -9.80
CA VAL A 142 7.68 15.98 -11.04
C VAL A 142 8.84 15.00 -11.15
N GLU A 143 9.61 14.82 -10.07
CA GLU A 143 10.74 13.89 -10.05
C GLU A 143 10.29 12.44 -10.23
N GLU A 144 9.20 12.04 -9.57
CA GLU A 144 8.63 10.71 -9.77
C GLU A 144 8.13 10.48 -11.17
N LEU A 145 7.39 11.44 -11.75
CA LEU A 145 6.84 11.29 -13.09
C LEU A 145 7.96 11.23 -14.16
N ARG A 146 9.07 11.94 -13.95
CA ARG A 146 10.25 11.85 -14.83
C ARG A 146 10.90 10.47 -14.76
N ARG A 147 10.95 9.85 -13.58
CA ARG A 147 11.49 8.49 -13.40
C ARG A 147 10.55 7.41 -13.92
N ASN A 148 9.24 7.59 -13.68
CA ASN A 148 8.19 6.61 -13.92
C ASN A 148 7.00 7.26 -14.64
N PRO A 149 7.09 7.49 -15.96
CA PRO A 149 6.07 8.20 -16.73
C PRO A 149 4.78 7.37 -16.83
N THR A 150 3.74 7.78 -16.11
CA THR A 150 2.42 7.12 -16.08
C THR A 150 1.30 8.17 -16.19
N LEU A 151 0.13 7.82 -16.75
CA LEU A 151 -1.02 8.73 -16.77
C LEU A 151 -1.55 8.97 -15.36
N LEU A 152 -1.49 7.97 -14.47
CA LEU A 152 -1.80 8.15 -13.04
C LEU A 152 -0.89 9.20 -12.38
N GLY A 153 0.42 9.17 -12.66
CA GLY A 153 1.36 10.18 -12.17
C GLY A 153 1.14 11.55 -12.81
N LEU A 154 0.75 11.60 -14.09
CA LEU A 154 0.39 12.86 -14.76
C LEU A 154 -0.86 13.50 -14.15
N ASP A 155 -1.90 12.71 -13.88
CA ASP A 155 -3.10 13.18 -13.17
C ASP A 155 -2.73 13.78 -11.81
N LYS A 156 -1.82 13.11 -11.08
CA LYS A 156 -1.31 13.62 -9.80
C LYS A 156 -0.51 14.91 -9.95
N LEU A 157 0.31 15.05 -11.00
CA LEU A 157 1.04 16.28 -11.28
C LEU A 157 0.07 17.43 -11.57
N LEU A 158 -0.96 17.19 -12.39
CA LEU A 158 -1.96 18.21 -12.71
C LEU A 158 -2.74 18.63 -11.46
N GLU A 159 -3.09 17.68 -10.58
CA GLU A 159 -3.66 17.99 -9.26
C GLU A 159 -2.73 18.89 -8.44
N ALA A 160 -1.43 18.55 -8.35
CA ALA A 160 -0.46 19.33 -7.59
C ALA A 160 -0.26 20.74 -8.16
N ARG A 161 -0.28 20.90 -9.49
CA ARG A 161 -0.16 22.20 -10.17
C ARG A 161 -1.41 23.06 -9.99
N LEU A 162 -2.58 22.46 -9.84
CA LEU A 162 -3.84 23.19 -9.63
C LEU A 162 -3.96 23.82 -8.23
N MET A 163 -3.18 23.35 -7.23
CA MET A 163 -3.29 23.82 -5.84
C MET A 163 -3.06 25.33 -5.68
N ASP A 164 -2.19 25.92 -6.50
CA ASP A 164 -1.86 27.33 -6.49
C ASP A 164 -1.73 27.92 -7.91
N ALA A 165 -2.42 27.30 -8.88
CA ALA A 165 -2.44 27.78 -10.25
C ALA A 165 -3.01 29.21 -10.32
N PRO A 166 -2.34 30.15 -11.02
CA PRO A 166 -2.87 31.47 -11.30
C PRO A 166 -4.23 31.40 -12.02
N ALA A 167 -5.12 32.35 -11.71
CA ALA A 167 -6.50 32.36 -12.22
C ALA A 167 -6.58 32.35 -13.76
N ASN A 168 -5.60 32.93 -14.46
CA ASN A 168 -5.57 32.99 -15.92
C ASN A 168 -5.28 31.64 -16.60
N ILE A 169 -4.68 30.67 -15.89
CA ILE A 169 -4.41 29.32 -16.44
C ILE A 169 -5.24 28.23 -15.77
N TRP A 170 -5.93 28.56 -14.67
CA TRP A 170 -6.64 27.59 -13.84
C TRP A 170 -7.73 26.84 -14.63
N GLU A 171 -8.54 27.56 -15.42
CA GLU A 171 -9.62 26.95 -16.20
C GLU A 171 -9.10 25.97 -17.26
N GLU A 172 -8.06 26.36 -18.00
CA GLU A 172 -7.42 25.51 -19.01
C GLU A 172 -6.78 24.27 -18.37
N LEU A 173 -6.01 24.46 -17.30
CA LEU A 173 -5.35 23.37 -16.59
C LEU A 173 -6.36 22.40 -15.97
N SER A 174 -7.47 22.93 -15.43
CA SER A 174 -8.57 22.13 -14.88
C SER A 174 -9.27 21.29 -15.97
N MET A 175 -9.48 21.86 -17.16
CA MET A 175 -10.01 21.13 -18.31
C MET A 175 -9.10 19.96 -18.70
N VAL A 176 -7.79 20.20 -18.83
CA VAL A 176 -6.81 19.16 -19.16
C VAL A 176 -6.82 18.07 -18.09
N LYS A 177 -6.80 18.46 -16.81
CA LYS A 177 -6.85 17.52 -15.69
C LYS A 177 -8.10 16.65 -15.71
N ASN A 178 -9.28 17.23 -15.97
CA ASN A 178 -10.53 16.47 -16.04
C ASN A 178 -10.54 15.46 -17.19
N LEU A 179 -9.98 15.81 -18.35
CA LEU A 179 -9.82 14.88 -19.47
C LEU A 179 -8.91 13.72 -19.09
N VAL A 180 -7.71 14.01 -18.57
CA VAL A 180 -6.75 12.97 -18.12
C VAL A 180 -7.38 12.08 -17.06
N HIS A 181 -8.03 12.66 -16.06
CA HIS A 181 -8.70 11.94 -14.98
C HIS A 181 -9.75 10.95 -15.49
N GLY A 182 -10.54 11.34 -16.50
CA GLY A 182 -11.53 10.47 -17.13
C GLY A 182 -10.93 9.16 -17.68
N TYR A 183 -9.68 9.19 -18.16
CA TYR A 183 -8.95 8.00 -18.60
C TYR A 183 -8.31 7.24 -17.43
N THR A 184 -7.71 7.95 -16.46
CA THR A 184 -6.99 7.30 -15.35
C THR A 184 -7.91 6.51 -14.43
N VAL A 185 -9.19 6.86 -14.30
CA VAL A 185 -10.16 6.08 -13.51
C VAL A 185 -10.24 4.60 -13.94
N LYS A 186 -10.03 4.31 -15.23
CA LYS A 186 -10.02 2.92 -15.74
C LYS A 186 -8.68 2.21 -15.47
N LEU A 187 -7.60 2.98 -15.37
CA LEU A 187 -6.22 2.52 -15.17
C LEU A 187 -5.87 2.33 -13.68
N ALA A 188 -6.55 3.06 -12.79
CA ALA A 188 -6.44 3.00 -11.32
C ALA A 188 -7.04 1.70 -10.73
N ARG A 189 -6.66 0.54 -11.26
CA ARG A 189 -7.15 -0.77 -10.86
C ARG A 189 -5.99 -1.72 -10.63
N TYR A 190 -6.10 -2.58 -9.63
CA TYR A 190 -5.28 -3.78 -9.54
C TYR A 190 -5.87 -4.86 -10.45
N GLN A 191 -5.04 -5.78 -10.90
CA GLN A 191 -5.45 -6.91 -11.74
C GLN A 191 -4.92 -8.22 -11.17
N CYS A 192 -5.80 -9.21 -11.05
CA CYS A 192 -5.42 -10.57 -10.67
C CYS A 192 -4.54 -11.16 -11.77
N SER A 193 -3.33 -11.58 -11.43
CA SER A 193 -2.37 -12.22 -12.36
C SER A 193 -2.83 -13.60 -12.85
N HIS A 194 -3.81 -14.22 -12.18
CA HIS A 194 -4.34 -15.52 -12.57
C HIS A 194 -5.55 -15.44 -13.51
N CYS A 195 -6.61 -14.72 -13.12
CA CYS A 195 -7.87 -14.69 -13.89
C CYS A 195 -8.16 -13.34 -14.57
N GLY A 196 -7.32 -12.33 -14.37
CA GLY A 196 -7.48 -11.00 -14.97
C GLY A 196 -8.57 -10.14 -14.33
N PHE A 197 -9.23 -10.57 -13.24
CA PHE A 197 -10.24 -9.77 -12.55
C PHE A 197 -9.65 -8.42 -12.09
N LYS A 198 -10.33 -7.32 -12.43
CA LYS A 198 -9.87 -5.95 -12.14
C LYS A 198 -10.66 -5.35 -10.97
N ALA A 199 -9.95 -4.78 -10.01
CA ALA A 199 -10.53 -4.20 -8.80
C ALA A 199 -9.93 -2.82 -8.48
N ARG A 200 -10.73 -1.92 -7.90
CA ARG A 200 -10.24 -0.60 -7.42
C ARG A 200 -9.52 -0.70 -6.09
N GLN A 201 -9.80 -1.72 -5.29
CA GLN A 201 -9.14 -2.00 -4.02
C GLN A 201 -8.23 -3.21 -4.18
N PHE A 202 -7.19 -3.28 -3.34
CA PHE A 202 -6.31 -4.44 -3.28
C PHE A 202 -7.04 -5.58 -2.55
N TYR A 203 -6.90 -6.80 -3.05
CA TYR A 203 -7.48 -7.98 -2.43
C TYR A 203 -6.41 -9.05 -2.20
N TRP A 204 -6.35 -9.56 -0.97
CA TRP A 204 -5.53 -10.72 -0.65
C TRP A 204 -6.09 -12.00 -1.28
N GLN A 205 -7.42 -12.15 -1.31
CA GLN A 205 -8.14 -13.22 -2.01
C GLN A 205 -8.89 -12.66 -3.21
N CYS A 206 -8.63 -13.18 -4.41
CA CYS A 206 -9.30 -12.69 -5.61
C CYS A 206 -10.81 -13.00 -5.60
N PRO A 207 -11.70 -12.00 -5.73
CA PRO A 207 -13.14 -12.25 -5.80
C PRO A 207 -13.60 -13.07 -7.01
N GLY A 208 -12.81 -13.07 -8.10
CA GLY A 208 -13.17 -13.78 -9.33
C GLY A 208 -12.75 -15.25 -9.38
N CYS A 209 -11.65 -15.62 -8.72
CA CYS A 209 -11.11 -17.00 -8.78
C CYS A 209 -10.75 -17.60 -7.42
N SER A 210 -11.00 -16.87 -6.33
CA SER A 210 -10.78 -17.25 -4.93
C SER A 210 -9.33 -17.61 -4.56
N ARG A 211 -8.35 -17.36 -5.45
CA ARG A 211 -6.93 -17.57 -5.18
C ARG A 211 -6.33 -16.44 -4.35
N TRP A 212 -5.44 -16.82 -3.44
CA TRP A 212 -4.68 -15.93 -2.59
C TRP A 212 -3.46 -15.33 -3.30
N GLU A 213 -3.07 -14.11 -2.90
CA GLU A 213 -1.82 -13.44 -3.30
C GLU A 213 -1.64 -13.30 -4.82
N THR A 214 -2.75 -13.18 -5.56
CA THR A 214 -2.73 -13.07 -7.02
C THR A 214 -2.70 -11.62 -7.52
N TYR A 215 -2.84 -10.64 -6.64
CA TYR A 215 -2.75 -9.23 -6.98
C TYR A 215 -1.33 -8.70 -6.72
N PRO A 216 -0.62 -8.21 -7.74
CA PRO A 216 0.54 -7.35 -7.52
C PRO A 216 0.08 -6.09 -6.75
N PRO A 217 0.84 -5.57 -5.76
CA PRO A 217 0.49 -4.37 -5.00
C PRO A 217 0.76 -3.08 -5.79
N ARG A 218 0.44 -3.10 -7.09
CA ARG A 218 0.61 -1.98 -8.03
C ARG A 218 -0.57 -1.92 -8.99
N ARG A 219 -0.95 -0.72 -9.42
CA ARG A 219 -2.00 -0.50 -10.40
C ARG A 219 -1.56 -1.03 -11.76
N THR A 220 -2.52 -1.41 -12.58
CA THR A 220 -2.30 -2.11 -13.87
C THR A 220 -1.41 -1.29 -14.80
N GLU A 221 -1.60 0.03 -14.87
CA GLU A 221 -0.76 0.89 -15.71
C GLU A 221 0.72 0.83 -15.30
N GLU A 222 0.99 0.85 -13.99
CA GLU A 222 2.35 0.86 -13.45
C GLU A 222 3.14 -0.42 -13.76
N LEU A 223 2.42 -1.51 -14.04
CA LEU A 223 3.02 -2.77 -14.47
C LEU A 223 3.42 -2.75 -15.95
N ASN A 224 2.76 -1.94 -16.78
CA ASN A 224 2.99 -1.88 -18.22
C ASN A 224 4.16 -0.96 -18.60
N VAL A 225 4.52 0.01 -17.75
CA VAL A 225 5.62 0.98 -18.01
C VAL A 225 7.01 0.36 -17.78
N MET A 226 7.10 -0.83 -17.19
CA MET A 226 8.36 -1.57 -17.00
C MET A 226 8.73 -2.50 -18.17
N ASN A 227 8.01 -2.44 -19.30
CA ASN A 227 8.28 -3.20 -20.52
C ASN A 227 8.62 -2.28 -21.69
#